data_AF-A0A2D8N990-F1
#
_entry.id   AF-A0A2D8N990-F1
#
_cell.length_a   1.000
_cell.length_b   1.000
_cell.length_c   1.000
_cell.angle_alpha   90.00
_cell.angle_beta   90.00
_cell.angle_gamma   90.00
#
_symmetry.space_group_name_H-M   'P 1'
#
loop_
_entity.id
_entity.type
_entity.pdbx_description
1 polymer ?
#
loop_
_entity_poly.entity_id
_entity_poly.type
_entity_poly.pdbx_seq_one_letter_code
_entity_poly.pdbx_strand_id
1 'polypeptide(L)' 'MEETEKLKNQIMKKLILLFTLFTLTSCVDVKPNITVDQTIDLHIDGENVEGLEGEWVITTDEDNDVITIKIEKKEEEIQ' A
#
# COMPACT_ATOMS: atom_id res chain seq x y z
N MET A 1 -52.44 -30.63 -10.12
CA MET A 1 -52.32 -29.47 -9.21
C MET A 1 -51.41 -29.77 -8.03
N GLU A 2 -51.59 -30.92 -7.37
CA GLU A 2 -50.74 -31.34 -6.24
C GLU A 2 -49.27 -31.68 -6.63
N GLU A 3 -49.04 -32.40 -7.75
CA GLU A 3 -47.68 -32.72 -8.21
C GLU A 3 -46.85 -31.49 -8.62
N THR A 4 -47.50 -30.51 -9.25
CA THR A 4 -46.87 -29.24 -9.63
C THR A 4 -46.45 -28.41 -8.42
N GLU A 5 -47.19 -28.51 -7.32
CA GLU A 5 -46.87 -27.83 -6.06
C GLU A 5 -45.71 -28.53 -5.33
N LYS A 6 -45.70 -29.88 -5.34
CA LYS A 6 -44.59 -30.69 -4.83
C LYS A 6 -43.28 -30.41 -5.59
N LEU A 7 -43.34 -30.30 -6.92
CA LEU A 7 -42.18 -29.96 -7.74
C LEU A 7 -41.64 -28.56 -7.44
N LYS A 8 -42.52 -27.57 -7.29
CA LYS A 8 -42.13 -26.19 -6.90
C LYS A 8 -41.45 -26.15 -5.53
N ASN A 9 -41.99 -26.86 -4.54
CA ASN A 9 -41.37 -26.96 -3.22
C ASN A 9 -40.01 -27.67 -3.26
N GLN A 10 -39.85 -28.69 -4.10
CA GLN A 10 -38.56 -29.37 -4.27
C GLN A 10 -37.51 -28.45 -4.91
N ILE A 11 -37.90 -27.65 -5.91
CA ILE A 11 -37.03 -26.65 -6.54
C ILE A 11 -36.63 -25.57 -5.53
N MET A 12 -37.58 -25.06 -4.74
CA MET A 12 -37.31 -24.04 -3.72
C MET A 12 -36.33 -24.54 -2.64
N LYS A 13 -36.49 -25.78 -2.19
CA LYS A 13 -35.54 -26.42 -1.26
C LYS A 13 -34.12 -26.53 -1.85
N LYS A 14 -34.00 -26.87 -3.14
CA LYS A 14 -32.71 -26.93 -3.83
C LYS A 14 -32.06 -25.54 -3.97
N LEU A 15 -32.86 -24.50 -4.23
CA LEU A 15 -32.38 -23.12 -4.31
C LEU A 15 -31.89 -22.62 -2.96
N ILE A 16 -32.62 -22.90 -1.87
CA ILE A 16 -32.19 -22.55 -0.50
C ILE A 16 -30.86 -23.26 -0.17
N LEU A 17 -30.75 -24.56 -0.48
CA LEU A 17 -29.51 -25.31 -0.26
C LEU A 17 -28.34 -24.71 -1.05
N LEU A 18 -28.54 -24.37 -2.33
CA LEU A 18 -27.52 -23.74 -3.16
C LEU A 18 -27.06 -22.39 -2.60
N PHE A 19 -28.00 -21.57 -2.13
CA PHE A 19 -27.71 -20.28 -1.52
C PHE A 19 -26.89 -20.42 -0.23
N THR A 20 -27.24 -21.40 0.62
CA THR A 20 -26.48 -21.66 1.85
C THR A 20 -25.05 -22.11 1.57
N LEU A 21 -24.83 -22.95 0.56
CA LEU A 21 -23.48 -23.37 0.15
C LEU A 21 -22.65 -22.21 -0.39
N PHE A 22 -23.27 -21.30 -1.15
CA PHE A 22 -22.61 -20.11 -1.69
C PHE A 22 -22.14 -19.16 -0.58
N THR A 23 -22.95 -18.98 0.47
CA THR A 23 -22.58 -18.14 1.63
C THR A 23 -21.44 -18.72 2.47
N LEU A 24 -21.22 -20.04 2.43
CA LEU A 24 -20.09 -20.68 3.12
C LEU A 24 -18.77 -20.51 2.35
N THR A 25 -18.84 -20.27 1.04
CA THR A 25 -17.67 -20.06 0.17
C THR A 25 -17.32 -18.58 -0.03
N SER A 26 -18.12 -17.64 0.47
CA SER A 26 -17.89 -16.20 0.25
C SER A 26 -16.82 -15.59 1.14
N CYS A 27 -16.21 -16.37 2.04
CA CYS A 27 -15.01 -15.96 2.77
C CYS A 27 -13.78 -16.12 1.86
N VAL A 28 -13.65 -15.21 0.90
CA VAL A 28 -12.43 -15.07 0.10
C VAL A 28 -11.40 -14.38 0.99
N ASP A 29 -10.29 -15.05 1.28
CA ASP A 29 -9.13 -14.48 1.98
C ASP A 29 -8.46 -13.44 1.06
N VAL A 30 -9.04 -12.24 1.03
CA VAL A 30 -8.49 -11.10 0.31
C VAL A 30 -7.34 -10.56 1.13
N LYS A 31 -6.11 -10.85 0.72
CA LYS A 31 -4.92 -10.19 1.26
C LYS A 31 -4.75 -8.84 0.57
N PRO A 32 -5.02 -7.71 1.24
CA PRO A 32 -4.79 -6.41 0.62
C PRO A 32 -3.28 -6.26 0.39
N ASN A 33 -2.89 -5.88 -0.82
CA ASN A 33 -1.53 -5.46 -1.10
C ASN A 33 -1.42 -3.98 -0.69
N ILE A 34 -0.97 -3.74 0.54
CA ILE A 34 -0.76 -2.39 1.06
C ILE A 34 0.70 -2.02 0.78
N THR A 35 0.90 -1.05 -0.11
CA THR A 35 2.20 -0.40 -0.32
C THR A 35 2.16 0.97 0.35
N VAL A 36 3.14 1.26 1.20
CA VAL A 36 3.36 2.60 1.76
C VAL A 36 4.49 3.24 0.97
N ASP A 37 4.22 4.38 0.36
CA ASP A 37 5.21 5.19 -0.34
C ASP A 37 5.61 6.37 0.55
N GLN A 38 6.91 6.62 0.72
CA GLN A 38 7.45 7.68 1.56
C GLN A 38 8.44 8.52 0.76
N THR A 39 8.03 9.74 0.40
CA THR A 39 8.83 10.68 -0.39
C THR A 39 9.20 11.90 0.45
N ILE A 40 10.45 12.36 0.34
CA ILE A 40 10.95 13.61 0.95
C ILE A 40 11.33 14.56 -0.19
N ASP A 41 10.59 15.67 -0.32
CA ASP A 41 10.85 16.70 -1.33
C ASP A 41 11.50 17.93 -0.70
N LEU A 42 12.76 18.21 -1.07
CA LEU A 42 13.48 19.40 -0.60
C LEU A 42 13.44 20.50 -1.68
N HIS A 43 12.95 21.68 -1.30
CA HIS A 43 12.93 22.87 -2.17
C HIS A 43 13.83 23.95 -1.57
N ILE A 44 14.65 24.56 -2.42
CA ILE A 44 15.57 25.65 -2.06
C ILE A 44 15.23 26.84 -2.94
N ASP A 45 14.99 28.00 -2.31
CA ASP A 45 14.60 29.21 -3.04
C ASP A 45 15.82 29.88 -3.71
N GLY A 46 15.58 30.39 -4.92
CA GLY A 46 16.57 30.93 -5.87
C GLY A 46 17.35 32.14 -5.36
N GLU A 47 16.82 32.91 -4.41
CA GLU A 47 17.52 34.07 -3.84
C GLU A 47 18.68 33.69 -2.90
N ASN A 48 18.73 32.44 -2.42
CA ASN A 48 19.75 31.96 -1.48
C ASN A 48 20.57 30.77 -2.03
N VAL A 49 20.61 30.59 -3.36
CA VAL A 49 21.34 29.47 -4.00
C VAL A 49 22.85 29.70 -4.13
N GLU A 50 23.32 30.94 -3.96
CA GLU A 50 24.75 31.21 -3.86
C GLU A 50 25.35 30.45 -2.67
N GLY A 51 26.31 29.57 -2.97
CA GLY A 51 26.91 28.67 -1.98
C GLY A 51 26.27 27.29 -1.88
N LEU A 52 25.12 27.05 -2.52
CA LEU A 52 24.46 25.74 -2.58
C LEU A 52 24.75 24.94 -3.85
N GLU A 53 25.20 25.59 -4.93
CA GLU A 53 25.77 24.88 -6.08
C GLU A 53 27.02 24.07 -5.66
N GLY A 54 27.10 22.82 -6.12
CA GLY A 54 28.24 21.93 -5.87
C GLY A 54 27.84 20.48 -5.69
N GLU A 55 28.81 19.64 -5.37
CA GLU A 55 28.56 18.25 -4.98
C GLU A 55 28.04 18.18 -3.55
N TRP A 56 27.03 17.34 -3.35
CA TRP A 56 26.44 17.06 -2.05
C TRP A 56 26.61 15.59 -1.72
N VAL A 57 26.92 15.31 -0.45
CA VAL A 57 26.97 13.96 0.08
C VAL A 57 25.71 13.74 0.92
N ILE A 58 24.92 12.76 0.50
CA ILE A 58 23.78 12.27 1.26
C ILE A 58 24.23 11.01 1.98
N THR A 59 24.14 11.00 3.31
CA THR A 59 24.40 9.82 4.13
C THR A 59 23.16 9.45 4.93
N THR A 60 23.00 8.15 5.15
CA THR A 60 21.89 7.57 5.90
C THR A 60 22.46 6.68 6.98
N ASP A 61 22.00 6.89 8.21
CA ASP A 61 22.30 6.05 9.36
C ASP A 61 20.99 5.56 9.99
N GLU A 62 20.98 4.31 10.42
CA GLU A 62 19.81 3.64 10.98
C GLU A 62 20.14 3.16 12.39
N ASP A 63 19.40 3.67 13.38
CA ASP A 63 19.51 3.26 14.77
C ASP A 63 18.11 2.95 15.32
N ASN A 64 17.87 1.67 15.58
CA ASN A 64 16.56 1.13 15.96
C ASN A 64 15.46 1.55 14.95
N ASP A 65 14.41 2.22 15.43
CA ASP A 65 13.27 2.67 14.61
C ASP A 65 13.47 4.10 14.06
N VAL A 66 14.70 4.62 14.07
CA VAL A 66 15.02 5.99 13.64
C VAL A 66 16.02 5.96 12.49
N ILE A 67 15.65 6.60 11.37
CA ILE A 67 16.56 6.85 10.24
C ILE A 67 17.00 8.31 10.30
N THR A 68 18.31 8.54 10.34
CA THR A 68 18.92 9.87 10.23
C THR A 68 19.45 10.09 8.83
N ILE A 69 18.92 11.09 8.13
CA ILE A 69 19.41 11.53 6.82
C ILE A 69 20.22 12.79 7.01
N LYS A 70 21.48 12.76 6.59
CA LYS A 70 22.40 13.90 6.66
C LYS A 70 22.77 14.32 5.24
N ILE A 71 22.51 15.59 4.92
CA ILE A 71 22.81 16.20 3.62
C ILE A 71 23.86 17.27 3.88
N GLU A 72 25.07 17.05 3.37
CA GLU A 72 26.20 17.97 3.55
C GLU A 72 26.83 18.32 2.21
N LYS A 73 27.22 19.59 2.06
CA LYS A 73 28.00 20.00 0.90
C LYS A 73 29.39 19.41 1.03
N LYS A 74 29.88 18.79 -0.02
CA LYS A 74 31.24 18.27 -0.05
C LYS A 74 32.21 19.45 -0.02
N GLU A 75 33.03 19.54 1.02
CA GLU A 75 34.10 20.52 1.06
C GLU A 75 35.14 20.16 0.00
N GLU A 76 35.51 21.14 -0.83
CA GLU A 76 36.63 20.99 -1.74
C GLU A 76 37.93 21.10 -0.94
N GLU A 77 38.68 20.01 -0.83
CA GLU A 77 40.06 20.06 -0.32
C GLU A 77 40.89 20.88 -1.31
N ILE A 78 41.13 22.16 -1.00
CA ILE A 78 42.07 23.00 -1.74
C ILE A 78 43.47 22.42 -1.46
N GLN A 79 44.02 21.70 -2.43
CA GLN A 79 45.41 21.21 -2.42
C GLN A 79 46.42 22.33 -2.70
#